data_AF-A0A249SVE5-F1
#
_entry.id   AF-A0A249SVE5-F1
#
_cell.length_a   1.000
_cell.length_b   1.000
_cell.length_c   1.000
_cell.angle_alpha   90.00
_cell.angle_beta   90.00
_cell.angle_gamma   90.00
#
_symmetry.space_group_name_H-M   'P 1'
#
loop_
_entity.id
_entity.type
_entity.pdbx_description
1 polymer ?
#
loop_
_entity_poly.entity_id
_entity_poly.type
_entity_poly.pdbx_seq_one_letter_code
_entity_poly.pdbx_strand_id
1 'polypeptide(L)'
;MKEIIQSTYFNASLLAGIVFLTMGFFIRRFPPKSKNTWYGYRSTLSTKNTAMWYAANNHAAYISRRLGTLLIIFGIGCAIFFTRQTEVFFYCTITPVIMSVLYMAGYTEWRLSQEFDEEGNRMEE
;
A
#
# COMPACT_ATOMS: atom_id res chain seq x y z
N MET A 1 -11.38 0.94 -27.40
CA MET A 1 -11.62 0.91 -25.93
C MET A 1 -11.78 -0.52 -25.41
N LYS A 2 -12.65 -1.36 -26.00
CA LYS A 2 -12.82 -2.77 -25.58
C LYS A 2 -11.52 -3.59 -25.60
N GLU A 3 -10.67 -3.38 -26.61
CA GLU A 3 -9.39 -4.10 -26.75
C GLU A 3 -8.38 -3.81 -25.63
N ILE A 4 -8.36 -2.59 -25.09
CA ILE A 4 -7.45 -2.21 -24.01
C ILE A 4 -7.89 -2.88 -22.70
N ILE A 5 -9.19 -2.86 -22.41
CA ILE A 5 -9.75 -3.43 -21.18
C ILE A 5 -9.57 -4.94 -21.13
N GLN A 6 -9.59 -5.61 -22.29
CA GLN A 6 -9.40 -7.07 -22.40
C GLN A 6 -7.93 -7.49 -22.47
N SER A 7 -6.99 -6.54 -22.53
CA SER A 7 -5.56 -6.82 -22.53
C SER A 7 -5.12 -7.33 -21.16
N THR A 8 -4.24 -8.33 -21.12
CA THR A 8 -3.65 -8.83 -19.86
C THR A 8 -2.76 -7.80 -19.17
N TYR A 9 -2.33 -6.76 -19.89
CA TYR A 9 -1.65 -5.60 -19.30
C TYR A 9 -2.60 -4.69 -18.50
N PHE A 10 -3.92 -4.79 -18.71
CA PHE A 10 -4.92 -4.13 -17.87
C PHE A 10 -5.33 -5.07 -16.73
N ASN A 11 -4.53 -5.10 -15.65
CA ASN A 11 -4.76 -6.03 -14.54
C ASN A 11 -4.61 -5.38 -13.16
N ALA A 12 -5.22 -6.03 -12.15
CA ALA A 12 -5.35 -5.49 -10.81
C ALA A 12 -4.00 -5.25 -10.13
N SER A 13 -3.06 -6.19 -10.22
CA SER A 13 -1.72 -6.06 -9.63
C SER A 13 -0.96 -4.88 -10.22
N LEU A 14 -0.98 -4.70 -11.54
CA LEU A 14 -0.28 -3.59 -12.18
C LEU A 14 -0.89 -2.23 -11.81
N LEU A 15 -2.22 -2.12 -11.88
CA LEU A 15 -2.94 -0.89 -11.54
C LEU A 15 -2.76 -0.52 -10.07
N ALA A 16 -2.97 -1.47 -9.16
CA ALA A 16 -2.77 -1.27 -7.74
C ALA A 16 -1.30 -0.95 -7.42
N GLY A 17 -0.36 -1.63 -8.09
CA GLY A 17 1.06 -1.40 -7.94
C GLY A 17 1.47 0.04 -8.28
N ILE A 18 0.94 0.58 -9.38
CA ILE A 18 1.14 2.00 -9.76
C ILE A 18 0.58 2.93 -8.69
N VAL A 19 -0.64 2.67 -8.20
CA VAL A 19 -1.27 3.49 -7.14
C VAL A 19 -0.45 3.44 -5.84
N PHE A 20 -0.03 2.26 -5.40
CA PHE A 20 0.79 2.08 -4.20
C PHE A 20 2.13 2.81 -4.34
N LEU A 21 2.82 2.62 -5.46
CA LEU A 21 4.12 3.24 -5.68
C LEU A 21 4.00 4.77 -5.70
N THR A 22 3.04 5.31 -6.46
CA THR A 22 2.82 6.76 -6.59
C THR A 22 2.40 7.37 -5.26
N MET A 23 1.45 6.78 -4.53
CA MET A 23 1.04 7.26 -3.21
C MET A 23 2.17 7.17 -2.18
N GLY A 24 2.93 6.08 -2.17
CA GLY A 24 4.08 5.93 -1.28
C GLY A 24 5.15 6.99 -1.53
N PHE A 25 5.45 7.32 -2.79
CA PHE A 25 6.33 8.45 -3.12
C PHE A 25 5.73 9.80 -2.77
N PHE A 26 4.44 10.01 -3.05
CA PHE A 26 3.74 11.25 -2.76
C PHE A 26 3.74 11.56 -1.26
N ILE A 27 3.36 10.59 -0.41
CA ILE A 27 3.37 10.74 1.05
C ILE A 27 4.80 10.93 1.57
N ARG A 28 5.80 10.22 1.02
CA ARG A 28 7.19 10.40 1.44
C ARG A 28 7.73 11.80 1.12
N ARG A 29 7.31 12.39 0.00
CA ARG A 29 7.75 13.70 -0.50
C ARG A 29 6.94 14.87 0.07
N PHE A 30 5.67 14.63 0.34
CA PHE A 30 4.69 15.57 0.89
C PHE A 30 3.98 14.86 2.06
N PRO A 31 4.63 14.73 3.22
CA PRO A 31 4.03 14.07 4.37
C PRO A 31 2.78 14.84 4.83
N PRO A 32 1.69 14.14 5.20
CA PRO A 32 0.46 14.78 5.63
C PRO A 32 0.70 15.54 6.94
N LYS A 33 0.56 16.87 6.88
CA LYS A 33 0.92 17.79 7.97
C LYS A 33 0.03 17.70 9.20
N SER A 34 -1.13 17.05 9.09
CA SER A 34 -2.03 16.83 10.22
C SER A 34 -3.00 15.70 9.91
N LYS A 35 -3.60 15.16 10.98
CA LYS A 35 -4.69 14.17 10.89
C LYS A 35 -5.90 14.65 10.08
N ASN A 36 -6.13 15.97 10.01
CA ASN A 36 -7.26 16.59 9.28
C ASN A 36 -7.00 16.73 7.77
N THR A 37 -5.83 16.32 7.28
CA THR A 37 -5.57 16.26 5.83
C THR A 37 -6.54 15.27 5.17
N TRP A 38 -6.78 15.35 3.86
CA TRP A 38 -7.66 14.39 3.16
C TRP A 38 -6.96 13.06 2.82
N TYR A 39 -5.62 13.06 2.70
CA TYR A 39 -4.81 11.87 2.40
C TYR A 39 -3.97 11.43 3.61
N GLY A 40 -3.43 10.20 3.53
CA GLY A 40 -2.62 9.56 4.57
C GLY A 40 -3.22 8.25 5.07
N TYR A 41 -2.37 7.38 5.61
CA TYR A 41 -2.79 6.17 6.29
C TYR A 41 -3.52 6.53 7.60
N ARG A 42 -4.68 5.89 7.81
CA ARG A 42 -5.53 6.12 8.99
C ARG A 42 -5.94 4.80 9.62
N SER A 43 -5.80 4.75 10.92
CA SER A 43 -6.16 3.67 11.81
C SER A 43 -6.42 4.23 13.20
N THR A 44 -6.98 3.41 14.08
CA THR A 44 -7.24 3.81 15.47
C THR A 44 -5.95 4.21 16.19
N LEU A 45 -4.84 3.48 15.99
CA LEU A 45 -3.56 3.82 16.60
C LEU A 45 -2.94 5.07 15.96
N SER A 46 -2.86 5.12 14.62
CA SER A 46 -2.19 6.24 13.93
C SER A 46 -2.84 7.60 14.15
N THR A 47 -4.13 7.64 14.49
CA THR A 47 -4.86 8.91 14.67
C THR A 47 -4.91 9.41 16.12
N LYS A 48 -4.33 8.65 17.07
CA LYS A 48 -4.36 8.95 18.50
C LYS A 48 -3.66 10.26 18.85
N ASN A 49 -2.46 10.47 18.31
CA ASN A 49 -1.73 11.73 18.45
C ASN A 49 -0.92 12.06 17.18
N THR A 50 -0.39 13.28 17.15
CA THR A 50 0.36 13.79 16.01
C THR A 50 1.67 13.04 15.75
N ALA A 51 2.36 12.55 16.78
CA ALA A 51 3.60 11.79 16.62
C ALA A 51 3.35 10.42 15.98
N MET A 52 2.31 9.71 16.45
CA MET A 52 1.86 8.44 15.86
C MET A 52 1.37 8.63 14.43
N TRP A 53 0.66 9.72 14.13
CA TRP A 53 0.22 10.06 12.78
C TRP A 53 1.40 10.14 11.80
N TYR A 54 2.46 10.85 12.17
CA TYR A 54 3.65 10.99 11.34
C TYR A 54 4.42 9.68 11.20
N ALA A 55 4.59 8.94 12.30
CA ALA A 55 5.27 7.64 12.28
C ALA A 55 4.54 6.64 11.37
N ALA A 56 3.21 6.51 11.54
CA ALA A 56 2.37 5.64 10.74
C ALA A 56 2.45 5.95 9.25
N ASN A 57 2.32 7.22 8.88
CA ASN A 57 2.38 7.64 7.49
C ASN A 57 3.77 7.44 6.88
N ASN A 58 4.85 7.55 7.67
CA ASN A 58 6.20 7.25 7.22
C ASN A 58 6.39 5.73 6.97
N HIS A 59 5.95 4.88 7.89
CA HIS A 59 5.99 3.42 7.75
C HIS A 59 5.13 2.94 6.58
N ALA A 60 3.91 3.46 6.48
CA ALA A 60 2.98 3.21 5.38
C ALA A 60 3.57 3.62 4.03
N ALA A 61 4.17 4.81 3.92
CA ALA A 61 4.81 5.27 2.68
C ALA A 61 6.03 4.43 2.29
N TYR A 62 6.79 3.95 3.28
CA TYR A 62 7.91 3.05 3.05
C TYR A 62 7.45 1.69 2.49
N ILE A 63 6.50 1.04 3.16
CA ILE A 63 6.04 -0.29 2.76
C ILE A 63 5.23 -0.24 1.45
N SER A 64 4.44 0.82 1.24
CA SER A 64 3.65 1.03 0.02
C SER A 64 4.53 1.11 -1.23
N ARG A 65 5.69 1.78 -1.18
CA ARG A 65 6.64 1.81 -2.32
C ARG A 65 7.21 0.43 -2.64
N ARG A 66 7.55 -0.36 -1.60
CA ARG A 66 8.08 -1.72 -1.78
C ARG A 66 7.04 -2.63 -2.41
N LEU A 67 5.84 -2.68 -1.83
CA LEU A 67 4.72 -3.48 -2.34
C LEU A 67 4.30 -3.03 -3.74
N GLY A 68 4.23 -1.73 -3.99
CA GLY A 68 3.91 -1.19 -5.32
C GLY A 68 4.90 -1.64 -6.39
N THR A 69 6.20 -1.61 -6.08
CA THR A 69 7.25 -2.10 -6.99
C THR A 69 7.09 -3.60 -7.28
N LEU A 70 6.87 -4.41 -6.23
CA LEU A 70 6.67 -5.86 -6.36
C LEU A 70 5.41 -6.19 -7.18
N LEU A 71 4.30 -5.50 -6.92
CA LEU A 71 3.04 -5.67 -7.65
C LEU A 71 3.15 -5.29 -9.12
N ILE A 72 3.93 -4.25 -9.46
CA ILE A 72 4.19 -3.87 -10.86
C ILE A 72 4.97 -4.98 -11.56
N ILE A 73 6.09 -5.44 -10.98
CA ILE A 73 6.91 -6.51 -11.55
C ILE A 73 6.08 -7.78 -11.74
N PHE A 74 5.32 -8.15 -10.72
CA PHE A 74 4.44 -9.32 -10.76
C PHE A 74 3.33 -9.18 -11.80
N GLY A 75 2.65 -8.03 -11.86
CA GLY A 75 1.59 -7.74 -12.82
C GLY A 75 2.07 -7.77 -14.27
N ILE A 76 3.30 -7.28 -14.55
CA ILE A 76 3.94 -7.42 -15.86
C ILE A 76 4.24 -8.89 -16.16
N GLY A 77 4.78 -9.64 -15.18
CA GLY A 77 5.03 -11.07 -15.32
C GLY A 77 3.77 -11.86 -15.67
N CYS A 78 2.66 -11.60 -14.99
CA CYS A 78 1.36 -12.21 -15.33
C CYS A 78 0.88 -11.81 -16.73
N ALA A 79 1.06 -10.55 -17.15
CA ALA A 79 0.64 -10.10 -18.47
C ALA A 79 1.42 -10.79 -19.60
N ILE A 80 2.69 -11.12 -19.38
CA ILE A 80 3.53 -11.87 -20.32
C ILE A 80 3.16 -13.36 -20.33
N PHE A 81 2.92 -13.95 -19.16
CA PHE A 81 2.64 -15.38 -19.02
C PHE A 81 1.25 -15.78 -19.53
N PHE A 82 0.23 -14.95 -19.26
CA PHE A 82 -1.14 -15.22 -19.68
C PHE A 82 -1.47 -14.50 -21.00
N THR A 83 -2.08 -15.21 -21.94
CA THR A 83 -2.49 -14.65 -23.25
C THR A 83 -3.88 -13.99 -23.22
N ARG A 84 -4.72 -14.34 -22.23
CA ARG A 84 -6.09 -13.83 -22.05
C ARG A 84 -6.43 -13.72 -20.57
N GLN A 85 -7.41 -12.86 -20.25
CA GLN A 85 -7.94 -12.67 -18.89
C GLN A 85 -8.88 -13.81 -18.48
N THR A 86 -8.31 -14.97 -18.13
CA THR A 86 -9.04 -16.11 -17.58
C THR A 86 -9.38 -15.90 -16.10
N GLU A 87 -10.21 -16.76 -15.52
CA GLU A 87 -10.51 -16.74 -14.07
C GLU A 87 -9.25 -16.90 -13.23
N VAL A 88 -8.35 -17.82 -13.61
CA VAL A 88 -7.06 -18.02 -12.94
C VAL A 88 -6.22 -16.75 -12.99
N PHE A 89 -6.19 -16.06 -14.13
CA PHE A 89 -5.50 -14.77 -14.26
C PHE A 89 -6.03 -13.72 -13.28
N PHE A 90 -7.36 -13.64 -13.11
CA PHE A 90 -7.96 -12.72 -12.14
C PHE A 90 -7.58 -13.11 -10.71
N TYR A 91 -7.66 -14.38 -10.33
CA TYR A 91 -7.23 -14.82 -9.00
C TYR A 91 -5.76 -14.51 -8.74
N CYS A 92 -4.88 -14.78 -9.72
CA CYS A 92 -3.45 -14.51 -9.64
C CYS A 92 -3.16 -13.00 -9.46
N THR A 93 -3.90 -12.13 -10.15
CA THR A 93 -3.61 -10.68 -10.12
C THR A 93 -4.33 -9.92 -9.01
N ILE A 94 -5.44 -10.42 -8.47
CA ILE A 94 -6.21 -9.77 -7.38
C ILE A 94 -5.68 -10.19 -6.01
N THR A 95 -5.38 -11.49 -5.81
CA THR A 95 -4.96 -12.01 -4.50
C THR A 95 -3.74 -11.28 -3.91
N PRO A 96 -2.66 -11.02 -4.68
CA PRO A 96 -1.50 -10.29 -4.18
C PRO A 96 -1.83 -8.85 -3.76
N VAL A 97 -2.82 -8.21 -4.39
CA VAL A 97 -3.26 -6.86 -4.02
C VAL A 97 -3.92 -6.89 -2.64
N ILE A 98 -4.82 -7.83 -2.40
CA ILE A 98 -5.47 -8.00 -1.09
C ILE A 98 -4.42 -8.29 -0.01
N MET A 99 -3.50 -9.22 -0.28
CA MET A 99 -2.41 -9.54 0.64
C MET A 99 -1.52 -8.33 0.92
N SER A 100 -1.24 -7.50 -0.10
CA SER A 100 -0.44 -6.27 0.06
C SER A 100 -1.14 -5.23 0.93
N VAL A 101 -2.45 -5.04 0.77
CA VAL A 101 -3.25 -4.13 1.62
C VAL A 101 -3.22 -4.60 3.08
N LEU A 102 -3.50 -5.89 3.32
CA LEU A 102 -3.52 -6.47 4.65
C LEU A 102 -2.14 -6.40 5.31
N TYR A 103 -1.10 -6.75 4.56
CA TYR A 103 0.28 -6.69 5.05
C TYR A 103 0.72 -5.26 5.37
N MET A 104 0.40 -4.29 4.51
CA MET A 104 0.69 -2.87 4.77
C MET A 104 0.02 -2.37 6.06
N ALA A 105 -1.25 -2.71 6.26
CA ALA A 105 -1.99 -2.33 7.47
C ALA A 105 -1.39 -3.00 8.71
N GLY A 106 -1.24 -4.33 8.68
CA GLY A 106 -0.70 -5.10 9.81
C GLY A 106 0.73 -4.69 10.18
N TYR A 107 1.60 -4.49 9.18
CA TYR A 107 2.97 -4.04 9.40
C TYR A 107 3.02 -2.64 10.02
N THR A 108 2.18 -1.71 9.55
CA THR A 108 2.15 -0.34 10.06
C THR A 108 1.67 -0.29 11.51
N GLU A 109 0.58 -1.00 11.82
CA GLU A 109 0.06 -1.08 13.20
C GLU A 109 1.05 -1.78 14.14
N TRP A 110 1.66 -2.88 13.69
CA TRP A 110 2.68 -3.57 14.47
C TRP A 110 3.89 -2.67 14.73
N ARG A 111 4.38 -1.91 13.74
CA ARG A 111 5.49 -0.98 13.96
C ARG A 111 5.14 0.15 14.91
N LEU A 112 3.91 0.67 14.83
CA LEU A 112 3.44 1.67 15.79
C LEU A 112 3.41 1.12 17.21
N SER A 113 2.93 -0.10 17.42
CA SER A 113 2.88 -0.71 18.76
C SER A 113 4.25 -1.08 19.34
N GLN A 114 5.30 -1.10 18.52
CA GLN A 114 6.69 -1.23 18.97
C GLN A 114 7.35 0.12 19.27
N GLU A 115 6.80 1.24 18.80
CA GLU A 115 7.38 2.58 18.98
C GLU A 115 6.64 3.41 20.03
N PHE A 116 5.38 3.08 20.33
CA PHE A 116 4.52 3.84 21.22
C PHE A 116 3.80 2.93 22.22
N ASP A 117 3.64 3.42 23.45
CA ASP A 117 2.85 2.77 24.48
C ASP A 117 1.34 2.91 24.24
N GLU A 118 0.53 2.29 25.11
CA GLU A 118 -0.93 2.41 25.03
C GLU A 118 -1.43 3.83 25.24
N GLU A 119 -0.68 4.75 25.84
CA GLU A 119 -1.05 6.14 26.02
C GLU A 119 -0.67 7.01 24.80
N GLY A 120 0.20 6.50 23.93
CA GLY A 120 0.73 7.15 22.75
C GLY A 120 2.04 7.91 22.99
N ASN A 121 2.70 7.71 24.13
CA ASN A 121 4.05 8.19 24.37
C ASN A 121 5.05 7.29 23.64
N ARG A 122 6.16 7.86 23.16
CA ARG A 122 7.23 7.04 22.57
C ARG A 122 7.88 6.21 23.66
N MET A 123 8.07 4.93 23.40
CA MET A 123 8.89 4.09 24.26
C MET A 123 10.34 4.50 24.05
N GLU A 124 11.01 5.01 25.09
CA GLU A 124 12.44 5.28 25.05
C GLU A 124 13.20 3.95 24.93
N GLU A 125 14.25 3.91 24.09
CA GLU A 125 15.21 2.79 24.04
C GLU A 125 16.02 2.66 25.33
#